data_AF-A0A2W6CT76-F1
#
_entry.id   AF-A0A2W6CT76-F1
#
_cell.length_a   1.000
_cell.length_b   1.000
_cell.length_c   1.000
_cell.angle_alpha   90.00
_cell.angle_beta   90.00
_cell.angle_gamma   90.00
#
_symmetry.space_group_name_H-M   'P 1'
#
loop_
_entity.id
_entity.type
_entity.pdbx_description
1 polymer ?
#
loop_
_entity_poly.entity_id
_entity_poly.type
_entity_poly.pdbx_seq_one_letter_code
_entity_poly.pdbx_strand_id
1 'polypeptide(L)' 'MAFHPTLAYRTSSRCTNGGCVEVAPLPDGGAVVRGTKDRTLGLMFDGQEWADFVAGVKGGEFDFR' A
#
# COMPACT_ATOMS: atom_id res chain seq x y z
N MET A 1 -7.91 4.59 -22.07
CA MET A 1 -7.42 3.35 -21.43
C MET A 1 -5.92 3.47 -21.30
N ALA A 2 -5.44 3.89 -20.12
CA ALA A 2 -4.00 3.96 -19.88
C ALA A 2 -3.45 2.54 -19.75
N PHE A 3 -2.30 2.29 -20.37
CA PHE A 3 -1.51 1.08 -20.15
C PHE A 3 -1.18 1.01 -18.65
N HIS A 4 -1.66 -0.01 -17.95
CA HIS A 4 -1.17 -0.28 -16.60
C HIS A 4 0.12 -1.09 -16.76
N PRO A 5 1.32 -0.52 -16.53
CA PRO A 5 2.48 -1.35 -16.31
C PRO A 5 2.13 -2.33 -15.17
N THR A 6 2.57 -3.58 -15.29
CA THR A 6 2.38 -4.56 -14.22
C THR A 6 2.91 -3.97 -12.93
N LEU A 7 2.01 -3.66 -11.99
CA LEU A 7 2.39 -3.02 -10.73
C LEU A 7 3.41 -3.90 -10.00
N ALA A 8 4.57 -3.32 -9.68
CA ALA A 8 5.66 -4.02 -9.02
C ALA A 8 5.42 -4.08 -7.51
N TYR A 9 4.60 -5.03 -7.08
CA TYR A 9 4.28 -5.23 -5.67
C TYR A 9 5.49 -5.72 -4.87
N ARG A 10 5.73 -5.07 -3.73
CA ARG A 10 6.61 -5.56 -2.65
C ARG A 10 5.75 -6.18 -1.56
N THR A 11 6.02 -7.44 -1.23
CA THR A 11 5.35 -8.14 -0.13
C THR A 11 6.02 -7.81 1.19
N SER A 12 5.24 -7.50 2.22
CA SER A 12 5.72 -7.33 3.59
C SER A 12 6.41 -8.60 4.09
N SER A 13 7.55 -8.47 4.76
CA SER A 13 8.18 -9.58 5.49
C SER A 13 7.45 -9.93 6.79
N ARG A 14 6.46 -9.12 7.20
CA ARG A 14 5.57 -9.37 8.33
C ARG A 14 4.19 -9.75 7.82
N CYS A 15 3.83 -10.99 8.11
CA CYS A 15 2.58 -11.62 7.72
C CYS A 15 1.92 -12.23 8.95
N THR A 16 0.59 -12.20 9.01
CA THR A 16 -0.18 -12.74 10.13
C THR A 16 -1.41 -13.47 9.59
N ASN A 17 -1.83 -14.54 10.27
CA ASN A 17 -3.02 -15.32 9.93
C ASN A 17 -3.06 -15.77 8.46
N GLY A 18 -1.94 -16.20 7.89
CA GLY A 18 -1.84 -16.70 6.51
C GLY A 18 -1.97 -15.62 5.43
N GLY A 19 -1.80 -14.34 5.76
CA GLY A 19 -1.80 -13.24 4.79
C GLY A 19 -0.72 -12.20 5.06
N CYS A 20 -0.29 -11.52 4.00
CA CYS A 20 0.67 -10.41 4.03
C CYS A 20 0.04 -9.19 3.36
N VAL A 21 0.60 -8.02 3.65
CA VAL A 21 0.32 -6.80 2.90
C VAL A 21 1.30 -6.71 1.72
N GLU A 22 0.81 -6.34 0.55
CA GLU A 22 1.60 -6.01 -0.64
C GLU A 22 1.40 -4.53 -0.97
N VAL A 23 2.48 -3.82 -1.32
CA VAL A 23 2.45 -2.40 -1.72
C VAL A 23 3.16 -2.22 -3.07
N ALA A 24 2.55 -1.49 -3.99
CA ALA A 24 3.17 -1.09 -5.26
C ALA A 24 3.17 0.44 -5.41
N PRO A 25 4.30 1.07 -5.77
CA PRO A 25 4.33 2.50 -6.05
C PRO A 25 3.66 2.81 -7.39
N LEU A 26 3.03 3.97 -7.48
CA LEU A 26 2.46 4.52 -8.71
C LEU A 26 3.37 5.62 -9.30
N PRO A 27 3.29 5.88 -10.62
CA PRO A 27 4.14 6.88 -11.28
C PRO A 27 3.94 8.32 -10.78
N ASP A 28 2.77 8.63 -10.22
CA ASP A 28 2.40 9.93 -9.66
C ASP A 28 2.83 10.11 -8.20
N GLY A 29 3.59 9.15 -7.64
CA GLY A 29 4.03 9.15 -6.25
C GLY A 29 3.03 8.51 -5.29
N GLY A 30 1.86 8.09 -5.77
CA GLY A 30 0.88 7.35 -4.99
C GLY A 30 1.28 5.89 -4.74
N ALA A 31 0.36 5.13 -4.16
CA ALA A 31 0.57 3.71 -3.90
C ALA A 31 -0.72 2.91 -4.00
N VAL A 32 -0.57 1.62 -4.36
CA VAL A 32 -1.64 0.63 -4.22
C VAL A 32 -1.26 -0.34 -3.12
N VAL A 33 -2.15 -0.50 -2.14
CA VAL A 33 -2.00 -1.41 -1.00
C VAL A 33 -3.06 -2.51 -1.09
N ARG A 34 -2.65 -3.77 -0.98
CA ARG A 34 -3.58 -4.92 -1.00
C ARG A 34 -3.13 -6.04 -0.05
N GLY A 35 -4.03 -6.99 0.19
CA GLY A 35 -3.72 -8.22 0.93
C GLY A 35 -3.41 -9.40 0.01
N THR A 36 -2.57 -10.33 0.43
CA THR A 36 -2.33 -11.58 -0.33
C THR A 36 -3.51 -12.55 -0.30
N LYS A 37 -4.41 -12.41 0.68
CA LYS A 37 -5.61 -13.25 0.83
C LYS A 37 -6.64 -12.99 -0.27
N ASP A 38 -6.72 -11.76 -0.73
CA ASP A 38 -7.53 -11.36 -1.88
C ASP A 38 -6.81 -10.24 -2.62
N ARG A 39 -6.19 -10.60 -3.76
CA ARG A 39 -5.43 -9.66 -4.58
C ARG A 39 -6.30 -8.81 -5.52
N THR A 40 -7.62 -9.03 -5.51
CA THR A 40 -8.57 -8.28 -6.33
C THR A 40 -9.06 -7.00 -5.64
N LEU A 41 -8.95 -6.96 -4.30
CA LEU A 41 -9.30 -5.80 -3.48
C LEU A 41 -8.03 -5.05 -3.06
N GLY A 42 -7.98 -3.75 -3.36
CA GLY A 42 -6.85 -2.88 -3.00
C GLY A 42 -7.29 -1.44 -2.75
N LEU A 43 -6.57 -0.76 -1.88
CA LEU A 43 -6.69 0.67 -1.61
C LEU A 43 -5.70 1.41 -2.50
N MET A 44 -6.18 2.41 -3.24
CA MET A 44 -5.35 3.29 -4.04
C MET A 44 -5.25 4.64 -3.34
N PHE A 45 -4.04 5.16 -3.26
CA PHE A 45 -3.72 6.47 -2.70
C PHE A 45 -3.09 7.29 -3.80
N ASP A 46 -3.48 8.55 -3.94
CA ASP A 46 -2.72 9.50 -4.73
C ASP A 46 -1.39 9.88 -4.03
N GLY A 47 -0.56 10.66 -4.71
CA GLY A 47 0.76 11.02 -4.18
C GLY A 47 0.72 11.84 -2.88
N GLN A 48 -0.28 12.70 -2.71
CA GLN A 48 -0.41 13.53 -1.50
C GLN A 48 -0.95 12.68 -0.34
N GLU A 49 -2.00 11.89 -0.59
CA GLU A 49 -2.57 10.98 0.41
C GLU A 49 -1.53 9.98 0.91
N TRP A 50 -0.70 9.45 0.02
CA TRP A 50 0.37 8.53 0.41
C TRP A 50 1.46 9.22 1.24
N ALA A 51 1.85 10.45 0.88
CA ALA A 51 2.82 11.23 1.64
C ALA A 51 2.31 11.53 3.06
N ASP A 52 1.06 11.96 3.20
CA ASP A 52 0.42 12.26 4.47
C ASP A 52 0.26 10.98 5.32
N PHE A 53 -0.16 9.86 4.72
CA PHE A 53 -0.22 8.57 5.40
C PHE A 53 1.14 8.16 5.97
N VAL A 54 2.21 8.25 5.17
CA VAL A 54 3.57 7.90 5.63
C VAL A 54 4.06 8.85 6.72
N ALA A 55 3.75 10.14 6.62
CA ALA A 55 4.06 11.12 7.66
C ALA A 55 3.36 10.76 8.98
N GLY A 56 2.08 10.41 8.92
CA GLY A 56 1.30 10.01 10.10
C GLY A 56 1.76 8.72 10.75
N VAL A 57 2.09 7.70 9.95
CA VAL A 57 2.72 6.45 10.45
C VAL A 57 4.02 6.77 11.19
N LYS A 58 4.89 7.62 10.62
CA LYS A 58 6.14 8.01 11.27
C LYS A 58 5.93 8.90 12.51
N GLY A 59 4.84 9.67 12.52
CA GLY A 59 4.42 10.48 13.66
C GLY A 59 3.75 9.70 14.78
N GLY A 60 3.49 8.40 14.60
CA GLY A 60 2.81 7.55 15.58
C GLY A 60 1.30 7.79 15.64
N GLU A 61 0.69 8.41 14.62
CA GLU A 61 -0.76 8.68 14.58
C GLU A 61 -1.61 7.40 14.68
N PHE A 62 -1.03 6.25 14.31
CA PHE A 62 -1.71 4.96 14.29
C PHE A 62 -1.20 3.97 15.34
N ASP A 63 -0.35 4.38 16.28
CA ASP A 63 0.08 3.57 17.43
C ASP A 63 -1.00 3.56 18.53
N PHE A 64 -2.21 3.12 18.17
CA PHE A 64 -3.30 2.96 19.12
C PHE A 64 -2.94 1.87 20.13
N ARG A 65 -3.11 2.18 21.43
CA ARG A 65 -2.74 1.33 22.55
C ARG A 65 -3.95 0.72 23.25
#